data_AF-A0A395YMU5-F1
#
_entry.id   AF-A0A395YMU5-F1
#
_cell.length_a   1.000
_cell.length_b   1.000
_cell.length_c   1.000
_cell.angle_alpha   90.00
_cell.angle_beta   90.00
_cell.angle_gamma   90.00
#
_symmetry.space_group_name_H-M   'P 1'
#
loop_
_entity.id
_entity.type
_entity.pdbx_description
1 polymer ?
#
loop_
_entity_poly.entity_id
_entity_poly.type
_entity_poly.pdbx_seq_one_letter_code
_entity_poly.pdbx_strand_id
1 'polypeptide(L)'
;MRNILQQIIQLYPTSTIIVSMESGNNASGRPGSLIPAPNSNPNAGLFLLTNNQGVVQEALSICRIASVRITSATYNSAIVYIPSPTPAPTGCGANCEAAVRSYLPIGTTGAAINAGGQTVGQGRVLINTFGVVVLVGSNNSDPTFISTCKAEIITK
;
A
#
# COMPACT_ATOMS: atom_id res chain seq x y z
N MET A 1 0.93 1.60 -6.65
CA MET A 1 1.75 1.77 -5.43
C MET A 1 2.68 2.99 -5.46
N ARG A 2 3.46 3.24 -6.52
CA ARG A 2 4.45 4.36 -6.56
C ARG A 2 3.91 5.73 -6.08
N ASN A 3 2.75 6.17 -6.57
CA ASN A 3 2.14 7.45 -6.17
C ASN A 3 1.88 7.55 -4.65
N ILE A 4 1.50 6.44 -4.00
CA ILE A 4 1.33 6.40 -2.56
C ILE A 4 2.68 6.49 -1.86
N LEU A 5 3.70 5.76 -2.32
CA LEU A 5 5.04 5.80 -1.73
C LEU A 5 5.66 7.19 -1.80
N GLN A 6 5.50 7.91 -2.93
CA GLN A 6 5.97 9.30 -3.08
C GLN A 6 5.40 10.21 -1.98
N GLN A 7 4.11 10.05 -1.70
CA GLN A 7 3.44 10.85 -0.68
C GLN A 7 3.77 10.38 0.73
N ILE A 8 3.97 9.08 0.96
CA ILE A 8 4.42 8.55 2.26
C ILE A 8 5.78 9.13 2.64
N ILE A 9 6.71 9.21 1.68
CA ILE A 9 8.02 9.85 1.89
C ILE A 9 7.87 11.30 2.37
N GLN A 10 6.91 12.05 1.80
CA GLN A 10 6.70 13.45 2.14
C GLN A 10 5.91 13.67 3.43
N LEU A 11 4.87 12.87 3.65
CA LEU A 11 3.89 13.07 4.73
C LEU A 11 4.25 12.31 6.01
N TYR A 12 5.07 11.28 5.91
CA TYR A 12 5.51 10.44 7.03
C TYR A 12 7.03 10.21 7.07
N PRO A 13 7.87 11.24 6.87
CA PRO A 13 9.32 11.08 6.65
C PRO A 13 10.06 10.46 7.86
N THR A 14 9.53 10.63 9.06
CA THR A 14 10.16 10.17 10.31
C THR A 14 9.49 8.93 10.90
N SER A 15 8.35 8.51 10.35
CA SER A 15 7.61 7.34 10.82
C SER A 15 8.32 6.05 10.41
N THR A 16 8.26 5.05 11.28
CA THR A 16 8.59 3.69 10.90
C THR A 16 7.45 3.12 10.07
N ILE A 17 7.80 2.46 8.97
CA ILE A 17 6.86 1.73 8.13
C ILE A 17 7.25 0.27 8.07
N ILE A 18 6.23 -0.59 7.97
CA ILE A 18 6.37 -2.01 7.69
C ILE A 18 5.86 -2.22 6.27
N VAL A 19 6.71 -2.79 5.41
CA VAL A 19 6.38 -3.10 4.03
C VAL A 19 6.26 -4.60 3.89
N SER A 20 5.06 -5.08 3.58
CA SER A 20 4.82 -6.49 3.29
C SER A 20 4.91 -6.74 1.80
N MET A 21 5.70 -7.74 1.43
CA MET A 21 5.93 -8.16 0.05
C MET A 21 4.95 -9.28 -0.32
N GLU A 22 4.60 -9.39 -1.60
CA GLU A 22 3.75 -10.48 -2.11
C GLU A 22 4.36 -11.87 -1.89
N SER A 23 5.67 -11.96 -1.62
CA SER A 23 6.34 -13.22 -1.33
C SER A 23 6.14 -13.71 0.10
N GLY A 24 5.49 -12.92 0.96
CA GLY A 24 5.41 -13.19 2.40
C GLY A 24 6.56 -12.58 3.22
N ASN A 25 7.54 -11.94 2.58
CA ASN A 25 8.61 -11.26 3.30
C ASN A 25 8.15 -9.89 3.81
N ASN A 26 8.79 -9.42 4.88
CA ASN A 26 8.57 -8.09 5.42
C ASN A 26 9.89 -7.32 5.51
N ALA A 27 9.79 -6.02 5.32
CA ALA A 27 10.86 -5.04 5.41
C ALA A 27 10.42 -3.91 6.35
N SER A 28 11.34 -3.30 7.09
CA SER A 28 11.01 -2.26 8.07
C SER A 28 12.08 -1.17 8.12
N GLY A 29 11.64 0.08 8.23
CA GLY A 29 12.52 1.24 8.28
C GLY A 29 11.74 2.55 8.11
N ARG A 30 12.47 3.64 7.84
CA ARG A 30 11.88 4.92 7.44
C ARG A 30 11.73 5.00 5.93
N PRO A 31 10.71 5.70 5.42
CA PRO A 31 10.55 5.90 3.98
C PRO A 31 11.68 6.79 3.46
N GLY A 32 12.56 6.22 2.64
CA GLY A 32 13.69 6.90 2.02
C GLY A 32 13.33 7.52 0.67
N SER A 33 14.01 7.10 -0.40
CA SER A 33 13.80 7.61 -1.76
C SER A 33 13.24 6.55 -2.70
N LEU A 34 12.81 6.98 -3.89
CA LEU A 34 12.43 6.09 -4.98
C LEU A 34 13.49 6.14 -6.08
N ILE A 35 13.99 4.98 -6.48
CA ILE A 35 14.84 4.85 -7.65
C ILE A 35 13.95 4.47 -8.84
N PRO A 36 13.80 5.34 -9.85
CA PRO A 36 13.00 5.03 -11.03
C PRO A 36 13.65 3.92 -11.87
N ALA A 37 12.85 3.18 -12.62
CA ALA A 37 13.38 2.27 -13.62
C ALA A 37 14.12 3.04 -14.74
N PRO A 38 15.15 2.47 -15.39
CA PRO A 38 15.89 3.12 -16.48
C PRO A 38 15.07 3.41 -17.75
N ASN A 39 13.81 2.95 -17.83
CA ASN A 39 12.97 3.02 -19.01
C ASN A 39 11.70 3.86 -18.78
N SER A 40 10.88 3.97 -19.83
CA SER A 40 9.66 4.80 -19.86
C SER A 40 8.52 4.32 -18.95
N ASN A 41 8.70 3.33 -18.07
CA ASN A 41 7.63 2.90 -17.17
C ASN A 41 7.68 3.69 -15.85
N PRO A 42 6.82 4.72 -15.67
CA PRO A 42 6.80 5.51 -14.46
C PRO A 42 6.24 4.75 -13.26
N ASN A 43 5.82 3.49 -13.37
CA ASN A 43 5.25 2.74 -12.23
C ASN A 43 6.22 1.72 -11.63
N ALA A 44 7.36 1.49 -12.28
CA ALA A 44 8.39 0.56 -11.85
C ALA A 44 9.53 1.29 -11.11
N GLY A 45 10.30 0.51 -10.34
CA GLY A 45 11.47 1.01 -9.63
C GLY A 45 11.68 0.33 -8.29
N LEU A 46 12.59 0.91 -7.51
CA LEU A 46 12.90 0.50 -6.15
C LEU A 46 12.44 1.56 -5.16
N PHE A 47 11.98 1.10 -4.00
CA PHE A 47 11.71 1.92 -2.83
C PHE A 47 12.77 1.64 -1.77
N LEU A 48 13.48 2.68 -1.36
CA LEU A 48 14.54 2.55 -0.37
C LEU A 48 13.97 2.79 1.02
N LEU A 49 14.28 1.87 1.93
CA LEU A 49 14.11 2.10 3.36
C LEU A 49 15.43 2.57 3.96
N THR A 50 15.34 3.54 4.86
CA THR A 50 16.50 4.08 5.58
C THR A 50 16.37 3.84 7.08
N ASN A 51 17.50 3.79 7.78
CA ASN A 51 17.50 3.84 9.23
C ASN A 51 17.20 5.26 9.76
N ASN A 52 17.24 5.44 11.08
CA ASN A 52 17.01 6.73 11.74
C ASN A 52 18.09 7.79 11.41
N GLN A 53 19.22 7.39 10.84
CA GLN A 53 20.33 8.26 10.41
C GLN A 53 20.28 8.58 8.91
N GLY A 54 19.25 8.11 8.18
CA GLY A 54 19.12 8.30 6.74
C GLY A 54 19.98 7.36 5.89
N VAL A 55 20.63 6.36 6.48
CA VAL A 55 21.42 5.36 5.75
C VAL A 55 20.48 4.31 5.18
N VAL A 56 20.61 4.01 3.88
CA VAL A 56 19.81 2.99 3.19
C VAL A 56 20.10 1.61 3.78
N GLN A 57 19.05 0.89 4.18
CA GLN A 57 19.13 -0.47 4.71
C GLN A 57 18.66 -1.50 3.69
N GLU A 58 17.55 -1.22 3.01
CA GLU A 58 16.91 -2.17 2.10
C GLU A 58 16.35 -1.45 0.87
N ALA A 59 16.36 -2.15 -0.26
CA ALA A 59 15.77 -1.68 -1.51
C ALA A 59 14.68 -2.66 -1.95
N LEU A 60 13.44 -2.18 -2.02
CA LEU A 60 12.25 -2.99 -2.24
C LEU A 60 11.71 -2.79 -3.65
N SER A 61 11.40 -3.88 -4.36
CA SER A 61 10.75 -3.77 -5.66
C SER A 61 9.32 -3.25 -5.52
N ILE A 62 9.03 -2.08 -6.09
CA ILE A 62 7.70 -1.45 -6.01
C ILE A 62 6.60 -2.37 -6.57
N CYS A 63 6.92 -3.16 -7.60
CA CYS A 63 5.99 -4.07 -8.27
C CYS A 63 5.57 -5.28 -7.41
N ARG A 64 6.31 -5.53 -6.33
CA ARG A 64 6.16 -6.70 -5.45
C ARG A 64 5.63 -6.32 -4.06
N ILE A 65 5.43 -5.03 -3.78
CA ILE A 65 4.85 -4.56 -2.52
C ILE A 65 3.36 -4.91 -2.49
N ALA A 66 2.96 -5.67 -1.47
CA ALA A 66 1.57 -5.99 -1.18
C ALA A 66 0.93 -4.91 -0.29
N SER A 67 1.62 -4.48 0.77
CA SER A 67 1.13 -3.39 1.62
C SER A 67 2.24 -2.54 2.23
N VAL A 68 1.85 -1.34 2.70
CA VAL A 68 2.68 -0.47 3.51
C VAL A 68 1.86 -0.03 4.72
N ARG A 69 2.26 -0.45 5.92
CA ARG A 69 1.69 -0.02 7.19
C ARG A 69 2.59 1.06 7.80
N ILE A 70 1.99 2.18 8.18
CA ILE A 70 2.71 3.25 8.89
C ILE A 70 2.43 3.09 10.37
N THR A 71 3.45 2.79 11.17
CA THR A 71 3.27 2.49 12.60
C THR A 71 3.22 3.76 13.43
N SER A 72 2.39 3.77 14.48
CA SER A 72 2.28 4.88 15.44
C SER A 72 1.95 6.22 14.78
N ALA A 73 1.17 6.18 13.70
CA ALA A 73 0.77 7.34 12.94
C ALA A 73 -0.76 7.35 12.72
N THR A 74 -1.31 8.55 12.57
CA THR A 74 -2.70 8.74 12.14
C THR A 74 -2.75 8.91 10.62
N TYR A 75 -3.81 8.41 9.99
CA TYR A 75 -4.07 8.65 8.58
C TYR A 75 -4.08 10.15 8.25
N ASN A 76 -3.38 10.52 7.18
CA ASN A 76 -3.27 11.89 6.70
C ASN A 76 -4.19 12.07 5.49
N SER A 77 -5.16 12.97 5.60
CA SER A 77 -6.14 13.27 4.57
C SER A 77 -5.57 14.03 3.36
N ALA A 78 -4.30 14.45 3.40
CA ALA A 78 -3.60 15.03 2.26
C ALA A 78 -3.18 13.99 1.20
N ILE A 79 -3.36 12.68 1.45
CA ILE A 79 -3.07 11.63 0.47
C ILE A 79 -4.04 11.75 -0.71
N VAL A 80 -3.47 11.91 -1.91
CA VAL A 80 -4.18 11.95 -3.20
C VAL A 80 -4.07 10.60 -3.90
N TYR A 81 -5.21 10.07 -4.32
CA TYR A 81 -5.32 8.81 -5.05
C TYR A 81 -5.44 9.05 -6.56
N ILE A 82 -4.93 8.11 -7.34
CA ILE A 82 -5.07 8.16 -8.80
C ILE A 82 -6.52 7.79 -9.16
N PRO A 83 -7.19 8.53 -10.05
CA PRO A 83 -8.53 8.18 -10.49
C PRO A 83 -8.53 6.85 -11.26
N SER A 84 -9.68 6.19 -11.30
CA SER A 84 -9.88 5.03 -12.17
C SER A 84 -9.59 5.42 -13.63
N PRO A 85 -8.80 4.62 -14.37
CA PRO A 85 -8.53 4.91 -15.78
C PRO A 85 -9.82 4.86 -16.61
N THR A 86 -9.86 5.68 -17.65
CA THR A 86 -10.96 5.76 -18.62
C THR A 86 -10.42 5.52 -20.03
N PRO A 87 -10.87 4.47 -20.75
CA PRO A 87 -11.88 3.49 -20.35
C PRO A 87 -11.41 2.58 -19.21
N ALA A 88 -12.36 1.98 -18.50
CA ALA A 88 -12.06 1.04 -17.43
C ALA A 88 -11.22 -0.14 -17.98
N PRO A 89 -10.21 -0.63 -17.26
CA PRO A 89 -9.38 -1.71 -17.75
C PRO A 89 -10.20 -2.99 -17.82
N THR A 90 -9.90 -3.82 -18.81
CA THR A 90 -10.58 -5.10 -19.02
C THR A 90 -9.64 -6.26 -18.70
N GLY A 91 -10.22 -7.43 -18.42
CA GLY A 91 -9.48 -8.67 -18.16
C GLY A 91 -9.54 -9.11 -16.69
N CYS A 92 -8.98 -10.29 -16.42
CA CYS A 92 -9.12 -10.96 -15.12
C CYS A 92 -8.63 -10.09 -13.95
N GLY A 93 -7.43 -9.52 -14.04
CA GLY A 93 -6.88 -8.67 -12.97
C GLY A 93 -7.75 -7.44 -12.67
N ALA A 94 -8.28 -6.79 -13.70
CA ALA A 94 -9.15 -5.62 -13.52
C ALA A 94 -10.50 -6.00 -12.90
N ASN A 95 -11.07 -7.15 -13.30
CA ASN A 95 -12.31 -7.66 -12.73
C ASN A 95 -12.13 -8.07 -11.27
N CYS A 96 -11.03 -8.75 -10.92
CA CYS A 96 -10.71 -9.09 -9.53
C CYS A 96 -10.58 -7.81 -8.70
N GLU A 97 -9.88 -6.81 -9.21
CA GLU A 97 -9.68 -5.54 -8.52
C GLU A 97 -11.00 -4.78 -8.31
N ALA A 98 -11.89 -4.79 -9.31
CA ALA A 98 -13.26 -4.27 -9.17
C ALA A 98 -14.09 -5.05 -8.14
N ALA A 99 -13.97 -6.38 -8.10
CA ALA A 99 -14.65 -7.22 -7.12
C ALA A 99 -14.18 -6.92 -5.69
N VAL A 100 -12.87 -6.68 -5.47
CA VAL A 100 -12.34 -6.24 -4.17
C VAL A 100 -13.02 -4.93 -3.74
N ARG A 101 -13.13 -3.96 -4.66
CA ARG A 101 -13.81 -2.69 -4.34
C ARG A 101 -15.28 -2.89 -3.98
N SER A 102 -16.00 -3.76 -4.69
CA SER A 102 -17.39 -4.08 -4.36
C SER A 102 -17.51 -4.85 -3.03
N TYR A 103 -16.54 -5.70 -2.70
CA TYR A 103 -16.56 -6.54 -1.52
C TYR A 103 -16.20 -5.78 -0.24
N LEU A 104 -15.40 -4.71 -0.32
CA LEU A 104 -14.96 -3.90 0.82
C LEU A 104 -15.49 -2.45 0.80
N PRO A 105 -16.80 -2.19 0.93
CA PRO A 105 -17.32 -0.82 1.04
C PRO A 105 -16.62 -0.02 2.15
N ILE A 106 -16.52 1.30 1.96
CA ILE A 106 -16.02 2.21 3.00
C ILE A 106 -16.86 2.05 4.27
N GLY A 107 -16.19 1.98 5.42
CA GLY A 107 -16.83 1.76 6.72
C GLY A 107 -16.91 0.29 7.15
N THR A 108 -16.62 -0.68 6.28
CA THR A 108 -16.53 -2.10 6.65
C THR A 108 -15.53 -2.28 7.79
N THR A 109 -15.99 -2.80 8.93
CA THR A 109 -15.17 -3.07 10.12
C THR A 109 -14.67 -4.50 10.12
N GLY A 110 -13.51 -4.77 10.73
CA GLY A 110 -13.00 -6.14 10.86
C GLY A 110 -12.48 -6.74 9.56
N ALA A 111 -12.26 -5.92 8.53
CA ALA A 111 -11.68 -6.38 7.28
C ALA A 111 -10.24 -6.85 7.53
N ALA A 112 -9.87 -8.01 6.99
CA ALA A 112 -8.49 -8.48 6.94
C ALA A 112 -8.14 -8.92 5.53
N ILE A 113 -6.93 -8.59 5.09
CA ILE A 113 -6.42 -8.89 3.75
C ILE A 113 -5.11 -9.66 3.90
N ASN A 114 -5.03 -10.80 3.22
CA ASN A 114 -3.82 -11.60 3.14
C ASN A 114 -3.16 -11.50 1.77
N ALA A 115 -1.83 -11.56 1.77
CA ALA A 115 -0.98 -11.72 0.60
C ALA A 115 0.32 -12.42 1.01
N GLY A 116 0.88 -13.27 0.15
CA GLY A 116 2.10 -14.02 0.46
C GLY A 116 1.97 -14.92 1.68
N GLY A 117 0.77 -15.47 1.92
CA GLY A 117 0.51 -16.38 3.05
C GLY A 117 0.40 -15.73 4.43
N GLN A 118 0.35 -14.39 4.53
CA GLN A 118 0.22 -13.67 5.80
C GLN A 118 -0.81 -12.54 5.72
N THR A 119 -1.31 -12.09 6.87
CA THR A 119 -2.16 -10.90 6.96
C THR A 119 -1.32 -9.64 6.78
N VAL A 120 -1.54 -8.95 5.67
CA VAL A 120 -0.79 -7.73 5.29
C VAL A 120 -1.48 -6.45 5.72
N GLY A 121 -2.73 -6.55 6.19
CA GLY A 121 -3.46 -5.45 6.81
C GLY A 121 -4.79 -5.91 7.40
N GLN A 122 -5.20 -5.25 8.48
CA GLN A 122 -6.47 -5.49 9.15
C GLN A 122 -7.02 -4.19 9.75
N GLY A 123 -8.34 -4.04 9.78
CA GLY A 123 -8.99 -2.89 10.40
C GLY A 123 -10.29 -2.48 9.72
N ARG A 124 -10.66 -1.22 9.91
CA ARG A 124 -11.80 -0.61 9.22
C ARG A 124 -11.36 -0.09 7.85
N VAL A 125 -12.16 -0.33 6.82
CA VAL A 125 -11.96 0.26 5.49
C VAL A 125 -12.21 1.77 5.57
N LEU A 126 -11.14 2.55 5.40
CA LEU A 126 -11.22 4.01 5.34
C LEU A 126 -11.31 4.51 3.91
N ILE A 127 -10.47 3.98 3.03
CA ILE A 127 -10.44 4.32 1.61
C ILE A 127 -10.55 3.04 0.79
N ASN A 128 -11.32 3.11 -0.28
CA ASN A 128 -11.45 2.04 -1.25
C ASN A 128 -11.53 2.67 -2.65
N THR A 129 -10.43 2.59 -3.40
CA THR A 129 -10.28 3.24 -4.71
C THR A 129 -9.51 2.33 -5.66
N PHE A 130 -9.32 2.77 -6.91
CA PHE A 130 -8.60 2.01 -7.92
C PHE A 130 -7.16 1.70 -7.48
N GLY A 131 -6.84 0.40 -7.46
CA GLY A 131 -5.54 -0.18 -7.14
C GLY A 131 -5.18 -0.22 -5.65
N VAL A 132 -5.98 0.41 -4.77
CA VAL A 132 -5.63 0.57 -3.35
C VAL A 132 -6.86 0.52 -2.43
N VAL A 133 -6.74 -0.24 -1.35
CA VAL A 133 -7.59 -0.14 -0.16
C VAL A 133 -6.73 0.35 1.00
N VAL A 134 -7.29 1.23 1.84
CA VAL A 134 -6.65 1.66 3.09
C VAL A 134 -7.46 1.16 4.27
N LEU A 135 -6.80 0.37 5.12
CA LEU A 135 -7.33 -0.07 6.40
C LEU A 135 -6.72 0.76 7.52
N VAL A 136 -7.52 1.06 8.54
CA VAL A 136 -7.09 1.80 9.73
C VAL A 136 -7.60 1.16 11.01
N GLY A 137 -6.86 1.36 12.09
CA GLY A 137 -7.29 1.05 13.45
C GLY A 137 -8.20 2.14 14.04
N SER A 138 -8.38 2.08 15.36
CA SER A 138 -9.13 3.08 16.14
C SER A 138 -8.55 4.48 15.93
N ASN A 139 -9.40 5.51 15.90
CA ASN A 139 -8.99 6.90 15.65
C ASN A 139 -8.14 7.10 14.39
N ASN A 140 -8.38 6.27 13.36
CA ASN A 140 -7.62 6.24 12.11
C ASN A 140 -6.11 5.97 12.31
N SER A 141 -5.74 5.23 13.37
CA SER A 141 -4.35 4.86 13.64
C SER A 141 -3.83 3.81 12.67
N ASP A 142 -2.50 3.71 12.58
CA ASP A 142 -1.76 2.70 11.84
C ASP A 142 -2.27 2.48 10.39
N PRO A 143 -2.34 3.53 9.57
CA PRO A 143 -2.88 3.40 8.22
C PRO A 143 -2.07 2.39 7.42
N THR A 144 -2.77 1.43 6.84
CA THR A 144 -2.21 0.36 6.02
C THR A 144 -2.72 0.49 4.60
N PHE A 145 -1.82 0.84 3.68
CA PHE A 145 -2.08 1.00 2.26
C PHE A 145 -1.84 -0.34 1.56
N ILE A 146 -2.87 -0.94 1.00
CA ILE A 146 -2.83 -2.31 0.47
C ILE A 146 -3.08 -2.27 -1.04
N SER A 147 -2.21 -2.91 -1.79
CA SER A 147 -2.36 -3.12 -3.23
C SER A 147 -3.45 -4.15 -3.48
N THR A 148 -4.58 -3.75 -4.06
CA THR A 148 -5.68 -4.67 -4.39
C THR A 148 -5.28 -5.69 -5.45
N CYS A 149 -4.28 -5.38 -6.28
CA CYS A 149 -3.71 -6.32 -7.26
C CYS A 149 -2.90 -7.45 -6.63
N LYS A 150 -2.58 -7.37 -5.33
CA LYS A 150 -1.79 -8.38 -4.59
C LYS A 150 -2.60 -9.07 -3.50
N ALA A 151 -3.87 -8.71 -3.33
CA ALA A 151 -4.74 -9.35 -2.35
C ALA A 151 -5.08 -10.77 -2.81
N GLU A 152 -4.88 -11.75 -1.92
CA GLU A 152 -5.13 -13.16 -2.20
C GLU A 152 -6.38 -13.67 -1.48
N ILE A 153 -6.54 -13.33 -0.20
CA ILE A 153 -7.67 -13.72 0.64
C ILE A 153 -8.18 -12.49 1.38
N ILE A 154 -9.49 -12.29 1.39
CA ILE A 154 -10.14 -11.16 2.05
C ILE A 154 -11.25 -11.69 2.94
N THR A 155 -11.28 -11.23 4.19
CA THR A 155 -12.36 -11.48 5.16
C THR A 155 -12.91 -10.16 5.67
N LYS A 156 -14.17 -10.16 6.12
CA LYS A 156 -14.86 -9.01 6.74
C LYS A 156 -15.99 -9.49 7.64
#